data_AF-A0A7C6BDR6-F1
#
_entry.id   AF-A0A7C6BDR6-F1
#
_cell.length_a   1.000
_cell.length_b   1.000
_cell.length_c   1.000
_cell.angle_alpha   90.00
_cell.angle_beta   90.00
_cell.angle_gamma   90.00
#
_symmetry.space_group_name_H-M   'P 1'
#
loop_
_entity.id
_entity.type
_entity.pdbx_description
1 polymer ?
#
loop_
_entity_poly.entity_id
_entity_poly.type
_entity_poly.pdbx_seq_one_letter_code
_entity_poly.pdbx_strand_id
1 'polypeptide(L)'
;GLISGSSIANTVTTGTFTIPLMKRVGFSAEKAGAVEVASSTNGQLTPPVMGAAAFLMVEYVGISYLEVVKHAFLPAIISYIALVYIVHLEAAKMGLEGLPRTGAKKSAMQKLMGFLMGVIVFCALSLGVYYGLGWLKPALGEYSLPGMMVLFFAAYLVLIKWAASYPDLEVDDPNAAFVELPEPGPVAKTGAFYILPVVVLIWNLMIERLSPGLSAFWATLAMIFVMLTQHPLKAMMRGETDAGWARGWREFLDGMIAGSRNMIGIAVATGTAGIIVGTVSLTGAHQVIGELIEAVSGGSLLFMLILVALFSLVLGMGLPTTATYIVITALMAPVIIAVGAKSGLIVPLIAVHMFVFYFGILADDTPPVGLAAFAAAAISKGDPIRTGIIGFSYDVRTAILPFLFIFNTDLLLIDVGPGKAVFVFGIAVIAMMLFAAATQSWFLHKSKLWESLALLLIAFTLFNPGFWLNQWKDPYVFVEPAKLIELADAAEDGEALRVRMQGEDFDTGELSSITVALPLGPKSDGDGAARLRKTAGIAFVPGDEEGSLIVDFVEFDGDLQKKGIDFDWAVERVEVDADRPPKELFYIPALVLLGLIAWLQLGRAKRAKTATA
;
A
#
# COMPACT_ATOMS: atom_id res chain seq x y z
N GLY A 1 2.81 -4.73 -13.39
CA GLY A 1 2.69 -4.23 -12.01
C GLY A 1 1.27 -3.85 -11.66
N LEU A 2 0.97 -2.54 -11.76
CA LEU A 2 -0.19 -1.84 -11.19
C LEU A 2 -1.58 -2.37 -11.57
N ILE A 3 -1.69 -3.09 -12.70
CA ILE A 3 -2.98 -3.51 -13.26
C ILE A 3 -3.34 -4.95 -12.86
N SER A 4 -2.36 -5.87 -12.80
CA SER A 4 -2.68 -7.30 -12.61
C SER A 4 -2.99 -7.64 -11.14
N GLY A 5 -2.43 -6.88 -10.20
CA GLY A 5 -2.57 -7.17 -8.77
C GLY A 5 -2.02 -8.54 -8.34
N SER A 6 -1.08 -9.13 -9.12
CA SER A 6 -0.43 -10.40 -8.82
C SER A 6 1.07 -10.33 -9.15
N SER A 7 1.91 -10.61 -8.15
CA SER A 7 3.38 -10.61 -8.29
C SER A 7 3.86 -11.66 -9.31
N ILE A 8 3.29 -12.87 -9.27
CA ILE A 8 3.65 -13.97 -10.18
C ILE A 8 3.23 -13.63 -11.62
N ALA A 9 1.98 -13.18 -11.82
CA ALA A 9 1.50 -12.83 -13.15
C ALA A 9 2.29 -11.67 -13.75
N ASN A 10 2.65 -10.67 -12.94
CA ASN A 10 3.56 -9.60 -13.34
C ASN A 10 4.91 -10.17 -13.78
N THR A 11 5.55 -10.96 -12.94
CA THR A 11 6.88 -11.53 -13.23
C THR A 11 6.89 -12.33 -14.54
N VAL A 12 5.85 -13.13 -14.80
CA VAL A 12 5.76 -13.94 -16.03
C VAL A 12 5.49 -13.09 -17.27
N THR A 13 4.79 -11.98 -17.14
CA THR A 13 4.38 -11.15 -18.30
C THR A 13 5.38 -10.04 -18.61
N THR A 14 5.82 -9.28 -17.62
CA THR A 14 6.79 -8.19 -17.80
C THR A 14 8.23 -8.70 -17.75
N GLY A 15 8.50 -9.72 -16.92
CA GLY A 15 9.83 -10.29 -16.74
C GLY A 15 10.45 -10.88 -18.01
N THR A 16 9.63 -11.37 -18.94
CA THR A 16 10.10 -11.89 -20.24
C THR A 16 10.81 -10.83 -21.08
N PHE A 17 10.52 -9.54 -20.86
CA PHE A 17 11.15 -8.43 -21.55
C PHE A 17 12.20 -7.73 -20.67
N THR A 18 11.87 -7.48 -19.39
CA THR A 18 12.72 -6.69 -18.48
C THR A 18 13.96 -7.45 -18.01
N ILE A 19 13.84 -8.76 -17.72
CA ILE A 19 14.96 -9.57 -17.22
C ILE A 19 16.06 -9.69 -18.27
N PRO A 20 15.80 -10.07 -19.54
CA PRO A 20 16.85 -10.10 -20.56
C PRO A 20 17.52 -8.74 -20.75
N LEU A 21 16.73 -7.65 -20.74
CA LEU A 21 17.25 -6.29 -20.88
C LEU A 21 18.21 -5.93 -19.75
N MET A 22 17.85 -6.19 -18.48
CA MET A 22 18.71 -5.95 -17.33
C MET A 22 20.00 -6.77 -17.40
N LYS A 23 19.91 -8.05 -17.81
CA LYS A 23 21.10 -8.90 -17.97
C LYS A 23 22.07 -8.35 -19.02
N ARG A 24 21.56 -7.84 -20.14
CA ARG A 24 22.39 -7.25 -21.22
C ARG A 24 23.11 -5.97 -20.79
N VAL A 25 22.52 -5.20 -19.87
CA VAL A 25 23.16 -4.01 -19.27
C VAL A 25 24.22 -4.39 -18.22
N GLY A 26 24.27 -5.65 -17.78
CA GLY A 26 25.32 -6.18 -16.92
C GLY A 26 24.86 -6.71 -15.56
N PHE A 27 23.54 -6.76 -15.28
CA PHE A 27 23.05 -7.45 -14.09
C PHE A 27 23.26 -8.97 -14.19
N SER A 28 23.55 -9.63 -13.06
CA SER A 28 23.53 -11.10 -13.02
C SER A 28 22.11 -11.64 -13.23
N ALA A 29 21.98 -12.92 -13.58
CA ALA A 29 20.68 -13.56 -13.74
C ALA A 29 19.82 -13.43 -12.48
N GLU A 30 20.40 -13.69 -11.31
CA GLU A 30 19.71 -13.61 -10.02
C GLU A 30 19.30 -12.18 -9.68
N LYS A 31 20.14 -11.18 -9.94
CA LYS A 31 19.80 -9.78 -9.66
C LYS A 31 18.75 -9.24 -10.62
N ALA A 32 18.83 -9.57 -11.90
CA ALA A 32 17.81 -9.19 -12.88
C ALA A 32 16.45 -9.81 -12.50
N GLY A 33 16.44 -11.10 -12.13
CA GLY A 33 15.24 -11.76 -11.63
C GLY A 33 14.72 -11.12 -10.34
N ALA A 34 15.60 -10.82 -9.38
CA ALA A 34 15.24 -10.23 -8.10
C ALA A 34 14.63 -8.82 -8.23
N VAL A 35 15.16 -7.99 -9.14
CA VAL A 35 14.59 -6.66 -9.42
C VAL A 35 13.18 -6.80 -10.01
N GLU A 36 12.97 -7.75 -10.93
CA GLU A 36 11.65 -8.00 -11.48
C GLU A 36 10.66 -8.46 -10.41
N VAL A 37 11.07 -9.37 -9.53
CA VAL A 37 10.25 -9.89 -8.44
C VAL A 37 9.86 -8.77 -7.47
N ALA A 38 10.84 -8.00 -6.99
CA ALA A 38 10.59 -6.87 -6.10
C ALA A 38 9.66 -5.81 -6.72
N SER A 39 9.84 -5.52 -8.02
CA SER A 39 8.98 -4.59 -8.75
C SER A 39 7.55 -5.13 -8.96
N SER A 40 7.42 -6.45 -9.09
CA SER A 40 6.16 -7.16 -9.28
C SER A 40 5.36 -7.25 -7.99
N THR A 41 6.01 -7.50 -6.86
CA THR A 41 5.44 -7.49 -5.51
C THR A 41 4.93 -6.10 -5.14
N ASN A 42 5.77 -5.07 -5.31
CA ASN A 42 5.36 -3.68 -5.07
C ASN A 42 4.24 -3.19 -5.99
N GLY A 43 4.08 -3.79 -7.17
CA GLY A 43 2.96 -3.53 -8.07
C GLY A 43 1.59 -3.86 -7.48
N GLN A 44 1.53 -4.71 -6.46
CA GLN A 44 0.29 -5.07 -5.76
C GLN A 44 -0.15 -3.99 -4.77
N LEU A 45 0.79 -3.20 -4.24
CA LEU A 45 0.51 -2.12 -3.29
C LEU A 45 -0.17 -0.91 -3.93
N THR A 46 0.01 -0.74 -5.23
CA THR A 46 -0.12 0.58 -5.82
C THR A 46 -1.46 0.74 -6.53
N PRO A 47 -2.20 1.84 -6.25
CA PRO A 47 -3.40 2.20 -6.98
C PRO A 47 -3.19 2.23 -8.51
N PRO A 48 -4.23 1.99 -9.32
CA PRO A 48 -5.66 2.06 -8.99
C PRO A 48 -6.37 0.71 -8.84
N VAL A 49 -5.68 -0.43 -9.02
CA VAL A 49 -6.32 -1.76 -8.94
C VAL A 49 -5.98 -2.45 -7.62
N MET A 50 -4.73 -2.36 -7.15
CA MET A 50 -4.24 -2.93 -5.86
C MET A 50 -4.56 -4.43 -5.65
N GLY A 51 -4.94 -5.15 -6.71
CA GLY A 51 -5.39 -6.54 -6.67
C GLY A 51 -6.72 -6.76 -5.95
N ALA A 52 -7.14 -8.03 -5.88
CA ALA A 52 -8.42 -8.43 -5.27
C ALA A 52 -8.45 -8.19 -3.74
N ALA A 53 -7.30 -8.13 -3.08
CA ALA A 53 -7.20 -7.86 -1.65
C ALA A 53 -7.75 -6.48 -1.26
N ALA A 54 -7.58 -5.46 -2.11
CA ALA A 54 -8.15 -4.13 -1.86
C ALA A 54 -9.68 -4.15 -1.82
N PHE A 55 -10.32 -5.04 -2.58
CA PHE A 55 -11.78 -5.23 -2.53
C PHE A 55 -12.24 -5.87 -1.23
N LEU A 56 -11.49 -6.84 -0.71
CA LEU A 56 -11.75 -7.44 0.60
C LEU A 56 -11.51 -6.43 1.73
N MET A 57 -10.54 -5.53 1.57
CA MET A 57 -10.28 -4.45 2.52
C MET A 57 -11.45 -3.48 2.62
N VAL A 58 -12.11 -3.15 1.51
CA VAL A 58 -13.35 -2.35 1.50
C VAL A 58 -14.44 -3.04 2.33
N GLU A 59 -14.60 -4.36 2.18
CA GLU A 59 -15.62 -5.13 2.88
C GLU A 59 -15.32 -5.26 4.39
N TYR A 60 -14.07 -5.55 4.78
CA TYR A 60 -13.71 -5.71 6.18
C TYR A 60 -13.60 -4.39 6.96
N VAL A 61 -13.08 -3.33 6.33
CA VAL A 61 -12.92 -2.03 6.98
C VAL A 61 -14.21 -1.20 6.91
N GLY A 62 -15.11 -1.51 5.97
CA GLY A 62 -16.37 -0.79 5.80
C GLY A 62 -16.22 0.61 5.20
N ILE A 63 -15.07 0.92 4.59
CA ILE A 63 -14.81 2.21 3.93
C ILE A 63 -14.85 2.06 2.41
N SER A 64 -15.17 3.15 1.70
CA SER A 64 -15.19 3.11 0.23
C SER A 64 -13.80 2.80 -0.36
N TYR A 65 -13.77 2.18 -1.54
CA TYR A 65 -12.50 1.90 -2.24
C TYR A 65 -11.66 3.15 -2.49
N LEU A 66 -12.32 4.30 -2.70
CA LEU A 66 -11.64 5.59 -2.86
C LEU A 66 -10.80 5.94 -1.63
N GLU A 67 -11.32 5.68 -0.42
CA GLU A 67 -10.57 5.91 0.81
C GLU A 67 -9.41 4.90 0.95
N VAL A 68 -9.63 3.62 0.63
CA VAL A 68 -8.53 2.62 0.58
C VAL A 68 -7.41 3.09 -0.35
N VAL A 69 -7.75 3.53 -1.56
CA VAL A 69 -6.78 4.06 -2.54
C VAL A 69 -6.07 5.30 -2.00
N LYS A 70 -6.80 6.24 -1.40
CA LYS A 70 -6.24 7.46 -0.82
C LYS A 70 -5.22 7.12 0.27
N HIS A 71 -5.55 6.21 1.18
CA HIS A 71 -4.68 5.78 2.26
C HIS A 71 -3.46 4.99 1.76
N ALA A 72 -3.59 4.23 0.67
CA ALA A 72 -2.51 3.46 0.07
C ALA A 72 -1.61 4.25 -0.89
N PHE A 73 -2.10 5.36 -1.44
CA PHE A 73 -1.42 6.10 -2.51
C PHE A 73 -0.03 6.59 -2.10
N LEU A 74 0.05 7.28 -0.96
CA LEU A 74 1.29 7.88 -0.50
C LEU A 74 2.33 6.81 -0.14
N PRO A 75 2.00 5.78 0.66
CA PRO A 75 2.92 4.69 0.94
C PRO A 75 3.39 3.94 -0.31
N ALA A 76 2.49 3.68 -1.25
CA ALA A 76 2.80 2.96 -2.49
C ALA A 76 3.82 3.70 -3.36
N ILE A 77 3.65 5.01 -3.57
CA ILE A 77 4.60 5.82 -4.36
C ILE A 77 5.96 5.86 -3.67
N ILE A 78 5.96 6.03 -2.34
CA ILE A 78 7.19 6.03 -1.54
C ILE A 78 7.94 4.71 -1.72
N SER A 79 7.23 3.56 -1.65
CA SER A 79 7.82 2.24 -1.88
C SER A 79 8.43 2.12 -3.27
N TYR A 80 7.72 2.58 -4.32
CA TYR A 80 8.21 2.56 -5.69
C TYR A 80 9.47 3.42 -5.90
N ILE A 81 9.49 4.64 -5.34
CA ILE A 81 10.66 5.52 -5.41
C ILE A 81 11.84 4.87 -4.68
N ALA A 82 11.59 4.28 -3.50
CA ALA A 82 12.61 3.57 -2.74
C ALA A 82 13.19 2.40 -3.53
N LEU A 83 12.35 1.58 -4.18
CA LEU A 83 12.81 0.46 -5.00
C LEU A 83 13.64 0.95 -6.21
N VAL A 84 13.19 1.97 -6.94
CA VAL A 84 13.96 2.57 -8.04
C VAL A 84 15.33 3.04 -7.54
N TYR A 85 15.37 3.66 -6.37
CA TYR A 85 16.61 4.13 -5.75
C TYR A 85 17.51 2.97 -5.31
N ILE A 86 16.96 1.89 -4.74
CA ILE A 86 17.69 0.67 -4.38
C ILE A 86 18.37 0.05 -5.61
N VAL A 87 17.64 -0.05 -6.73
CA VAL A 87 18.17 -0.57 -8.00
C VAL A 87 19.22 0.37 -8.57
N HIS A 88 19.02 1.69 -8.46
CA HIS A 88 20.01 2.68 -8.88
C HIS A 88 21.32 2.57 -8.09
N LEU A 89 21.25 2.45 -6.76
CA LEU A 89 22.41 2.25 -5.90
C LEU A 89 23.12 0.93 -6.22
N GLU A 90 22.36 -0.11 -6.53
CA GLU A 90 22.92 -1.40 -6.93
C GLU A 90 23.70 -1.30 -8.25
N ALA A 91 23.13 -0.63 -9.26
CA ALA A 91 23.81 -0.36 -10.52
C ALA A 91 25.06 0.52 -10.34
N ALA A 92 24.99 1.53 -9.47
CA ALA A 92 26.10 2.42 -9.16
C ALA A 92 27.28 1.68 -8.50
N LYS A 93 27.01 0.72 -7.60
CA LYS A 93 28.04 -0.13 -6.98
C LYS A 93 28.76 -1.03 -7.98
N MET A 94 28.05 -1.45 -9.03
CA MET A 94 28.61 -2.26 -10.11
C MET A 94 29.32 -1.43 -11.18
N GLY A 95 29.18 -0.09 -11.15
CA GLY A 95 29.70 0.78 -12.20
C GLY A 95 29.02 0.57 -13.55
N LEU A 96 27.75 0.15 -13.57
CA LEU A 96 27.03 -0.09 -14.83
C LEU A 96 26.76 1.24 -15.54
N GLU A 97 27.04 1.29 -16.84
CA GLU A 97 26.68 2.39 -17.72
C GLU A 97 25.42 2.05 -18.51
N GLY A 98 24.53 3.03 -18.67
CA GLY A 98 23.30 2.83 -19.45
C GLY A 98 23.60 2.69 -20.94
N LEU A 99 22.74 1.96 -21.66
CA LEU A 99 22.82 1.84 -23.12
C LEU A 99 22.79 3.22 -23.79
N PRO A 100 23.52 3.41 -24.91
CA PRO A 100 23.50 4.65 -25.66
C PRO A 100 22.06 4.97 -26.08
N ARG A 101 21.56 6.13 -25.68
CA ARG A 101 20.19 6.56 -26.00
C ARG A 101 20.10 6.93 -27.48
N THR A 102 19.12 6.38 -28.18
CA THR A 102 18.67 6.84 -29.48
C THR A 102 17.99 8.21 -29.30
N GLY A 103 18.70 9.29 -29.62
CA GLY A 103 18.17 10.66 -29.61
C GLY A 103 19.06 11.72 -28.95
N ALA A 104 18.70 12.99 -29.13
CA ALA A 104 19.46 14.13 -28.60
C ALA A 104 19.62 14.09 -27.07
N LYS A 105 20.79 14.48 -26.56
CA LYS A 105 21.05 14.62 -25.12
C LYS A 105 20.13 15.70 -24.51
N LYS A 106 19.01 15.28 -23.92
CA LYS A 106 18.12 16.17 -23.17
C LYS A 106 18.82 16.68 -21.91
N SER A 107 18.74 17.99 -21.64
CA SER A 107 19.26 18.59 -20.41
C SER A 107 18.52 18.04 -19.18
N ALA A 108 19.12 18.15 -17.98
CA ALA A 108 18.46 17.74 -16.74
C ALA A 108 17.11 18.45 -16.55
N MET A 109 17.04 19.75 -16.89
CA MET A 109 15.80 20.52 -16.89
C MET A 109 14.77 19.99 -17.89
N GLN A 110 15.19 19.61 -19.11
CA GLN A 110 14.27 19.02 -20.10
C GLN A 110 13.76 17.64 -19.68
N LYS A 111 14.57 16.85 -18.97
CA LYS A 111 14.13 15.57 -18.40
C LYS A 111 13.13 15.80 -17.26
N LEU A 112 13.42 16.75 -16.36
CA LEU A 112 12.54 17.11 -15.26
C LEU A 112 11.22 17.70 -15.78
N MET A 113 11.27 18.67 -16.70
CA MET A 113 10.09 19.20 -17.39
C MET A 113 9.34 18.11 -18.14
N GLY A 114 10.04 17.21 -18.85
CA GLY A 114 9.38 16.11 -19.56
C GLY A 114 8.65 15.15 -18.62
N PHE A 115 9.27 14.82 -17.48
CA PHE A 115 8.66 14.01 -16.44
C PHE A 115 7.49 14.73 -15.77
N LEU A 116 7.68 15.99 -15.34
CA LEU A 116 6.63 16.82 -14.73
C LEU A 116 5.48 17.03 -15.70
N MET A 117 5.74 17.31 -16.98
CA MET A 117 4.71 17.39 -18.00
C MET A 117 4.00 16.05 -18.21
N GLY A 118 4.73 14.93 -18.19
CA GLY A 118 4.12 13.60 -18.24
C GLY A 118 3.18 13.35 -17.06
N VAL A 119 3.61 13.69 -15.84
CA VAL A 119 2.79 13.62 -14.62
C VAL A 119 1.60 14.57 -14.71
N ILE A 120 1.79 15.82 -15.14
CA ILE A 120 0.72 16.80 -15.30
C ILE A 120 -0.29 16.33 -16.35
N VAL A 121 0.16 15.80 -17.50
CA VAL A 121 -0.72 15.25 -18.53
C VAL A 121 -1.48 14.04 -18.01
N PHE A 122 -0.82 13.13 -17.28
CA PHE A 122 -1.48 11.99 -16.67
C PHE A 122 -2.50 12.42 -15.60
N CYS A 123 -2.15 13.35 -14.72
CA CYS A 123 -3.05 13.92 -13.72
C CYS A 123 -4.19 14.68 -14.39
N ALA A 124 -3.94 15.49 -15.42
CA ALA A 124 -4.97 16.22 -16.15
C ALA A 124 -5.90 15.29 -16.93
N LEU A 125 -5.38 14.21 -17.50
CA LEU A 125 -6.18 13.17 -18.15
C LEU A 125 -7.00 12.42 -17.11
N SER A 126 -6.41 12.07 -15.96
CA SER A 126 -7.12 11.40 -14.86
C SER A 126 -8.21 12.29 -14.25
N LEU A 127 -7.94 13.58 -14.04
CA LEU A 127 -8.92 14.58 -13.59
C LEU A 127 -9.97 14.86 -14.67
N GLY A 128 -9.58 14.92 -15.94
CA GLY A 128 -10.48 15.09 -17.07
C GLY A 128 -11.44 13.91 -17.21
N VAL A 129 -10.95 12.69 -17.03
CA VAL A 129 -11.78 11.48 -16.95
C VAL A 129 -12.65 11.53 -15.69
N TYR A 130 -12.09 11.85 -14.51
CA TYR A 130 -12.83 11.90 -13.25
C TYR A 130 -13.98 12.92 -13.27
N TYR A 131 -13.69 14.19 -13.59
CA TYR A 131 -14.69 15.26 -13.64
C TYR A 131 -15.57 15.17 -14.88
N GLY A 132 -14.99 14.90 -16.05
CA GLY A 132 -15.74 14.83 -17.30
C GLY A 132 -16.77 13.70 -17.29
N LEU A 133 -16.37 12.52 -16.81
CA LEU A 133 -17.32 11.44 -16.61
C LEU A 133 -18.22 11.74 -15.39
N GLY A 134 -17.67 12.30 -14.30
CA GLY A 134 -18.42 12.60 -13.07
C GLY A 134 -19.60 13.57 -13.27
N TRP A 135 -19.48 14.52 -14.20
CA TRP A 135 -20.57 15.41 -14.61
C TRP A 135 -21.58 14.75 -15.56
N LEU A 136 -21.19 13.67 -16.23
CA LEU A 136 -22.07 12.92 -17.11
C LEU A 136 -23.23 12.29 -16.32
N LYS A 137 -22.97 11.85 -15.09
CA LYS A 137 -23.96 11.22 -14.21
C LYS A 137 -25.14 12.16 -13.86
N PRO A 138 -24.94 13.37 -13.28
CA PRO A 138 -26.04 14.29 -13.04
C PRO A 138 -26.67 14.83 -14.34
N ALA A 139 -25.91 14.90 -15.45
CA ALA A 139 -26.42 15.38 -16.73
C ALA A 139 -27.32 14.36 -17.44
N LEU A 140 -27.02 13.06 -17.37
CA LEU A 140 -27.74 12.00 -18.09
C LEU A 140 -28.75 11.23 -17.22
N GLY A 141 -28.67 11.32 -15.88
CA GLY A 141 -29.59 10.65 -14.98
C GLY A 141 -29.66 9.15 -15.25
N GLU A 142 -30.86 8.64 -15.55
CA GLU A 142 -31.12 7.23 -15.86
C GLU A 142 -30.40 6.74 -17.14
N TYR A 143 -29.99 7.66 -18.03
CA TYR A 143 -29.26 7.33 -19.25
C TYR A 143 -27.72 7.34 -19.08
N SER A 144 -27.21 7.47 -17.85
CA SER A 144 -25.76 7.44 -17.56
C SER A 144 -25.08 6.21 -18.18
N LEU A 145 -25.64 5.02 -17.95
CA LEU A 145 -25.03 3.76 -18.39
C LEU A 145 -25.04 3.58 -19.93
N PRO A 146 -26.16 3.80 -20.66
CA PRO A 146 -26.14 3.86 -22.12
C PRO A 146 -25.21 4.96 -22.68
N GLY A 147 -25.18 6.15 -22.07
CA GLY A 147 -24.29 7.24 -22.48
C GLY A 147 -22.82 6.86 -22.35
N MET A 148 -22.46 6.16 -21.27
CA MET A 148 -21.12 5.63 -21.07
C MET A 148 -20.74 4.56 -22.09
N MET A 149 -21.67 3.68 -22.50
CA MET A 149 -21.42 2.72 -23.57
C MET A 149 -21.14 3.40 -24.91
N VAL A 150 -21.90 4.45 -25.25
CA VAL A 150 -21.68 5.24 -26.46
C VAL A 150 -20.32 5.93 -26.41
N LEU A 151 -19.97 6.53 -25.26
CA LEU A 151 -18.67 7.18 -25.06
C LEU A 151 -17.52 6.18 -25.17
N PHE A 152 -17.63 5.02 -24.54
CA PHE A 152 -16.67 3.93 -24.65
C PHE A 152 -16.47 3.51 -26.10
N PHE A 153 -17.56 3.28 -26.84
CA PHE A 153 -17.49 2.88 -28.24
C PHE A 153 -16.86 3.94 -29.12
N ALA A 154 -17.23 5.22 -28.93
CA ALA A 154 -16.63 6.34 -29.66
C ALA A 154 -15.13 6.48 -29.36
N ALA A 155 -14.75 6.41 -28.08
CA ALA A 155 -13.34 6.45 -27.66
C ALA A 155 -12.56 5.27 -28.24
N TYR A 156 -13.15 4.07 -28.23
CA TYR A 156 -12.56 2.87 -28.81
C TYR A 156 -12.29 3.02 -30.31
N LEU A 157 -13.26 3.51 -31.09
CA LEU A 157 -13.09 3.76 -32.52
C LEU A 157 -11.99 4.78 -32.82
N VAL A 158 -11.86 5.83 -32.02
CA VAL A 158 -10.79 6.82 -32.17
C VAL A 158 -9.43 6.20 -31.85
N LEU A 159 -9.32 5.49 -30.72
CA LEU A 159 -8.06 4.90 -30.28
C LEU A 159 -7.60 3.76 -31.19
N ILE A 160 -8.51 2.94 -31.70
CA ILE A 160 -8.16 1.87 -32.63
C ILE A 160 -7.76 2.40 -34.00
N LYS A 161 -8.41 3.46 -34.49
CA LYS A 161 -7.98 4.18 -35.71
C LYS A 161 -6.58 4.76 -35.54
N TRP A 162 -6.30 5.30 -34.36
CA TRP A 162 -4.97 5.79 -34.05
C TRP A 162 -3.94 4.66 -33.96
N ALA A 163 -4.26 3.54 -33.32
CA ALA A 163 -3.39 2.37 -33.23
C ALA A 163 -3.15 1.73 -34.61
N ALA A 164 -4.14 1.70 -35.49
CA ALA A 164 -4.05 1.14 -36.84
C ALA A 164 -3.03 1.89 -37.73
N SER A 165 -2.75 3.16 -37.42
CA SER A 165 -1.74 3.98 -38.13
C SER A 165 -0.28 3.59 -37.84
N TYR A 166 -0.05 2.69 -36.88
CA TYR A 166 1.26 2.13 -36.56
C TYR A 166 1.26 0.63 -36.87
N PRO A 167 2.42 0.07 -37.26
CA PRO A 167 2.58 -1.37 -37.37
C PRO A 167 2.37 -2.03 -36.01
N ASP A 168 1.86 -3.26 -36.00
CA ASP A 168 1.74 -4.01 -34.76
C ASP A 168 3.12 -4.34 -34.20
N LEU A 169 3.22 -4.38 -32.86
CA LEU A 169 4.48 -4.67 -32.19
C LEU A 169 4.82 -6.15 -32.36
N GLU A 170 6.03 -6.43 -32.85
CA GLU A 170 6.59 -7.78 -32.84
C GLU A 170 7.12 -8.11 -31.45
N VAL A 171 7.06 -9.39 -31.08
CA VAL A 171 7.63 -9.86 -29.81
C VAL A 171 9.14 -9.91 -29.98
N ASP A 172 9.86 -9.11 -29.19
CA ASP A 172 11.34 -9.08 -29.18
C ASP A 172 11.93 -10.48 -28.94
N ASP A 173 12.99 -10.82 -29.68
CA ASP A 173 13.77 -12.05 -29.43
C ASP A 173 14.61 -11.89 -28.14
N PRO A 174 14.32 -12.68 -27.09
CA PRO A 174 15.05 -12.63 -25.82
C PRO A 174 16.54 -12.97 -25.95
N ASN A 175 16.96 -13.58 -27.07
CA ASN A 175 18.33 -14.02 -27.33
C ASN A 175 19.12 -13.12 -28.31
N ALA A 176 18.50 -12.08 -28.89
CA ALA A 176 19.20 -11.18 -29.82
C ALA A 176 20.35 -10.40 -29.14
N ALA A 177 21.46 -10.20 -29.85
CA ALA A 177 22.69 -9.60 -29.29
C ALA A 177 22.60 -8.08 -29.05
N PHE A 178 21.74 -7.37 -29.79
CA PHE A 178 21.53 -5.93 -29.67
C PHE A 178 20.02 -5.64 -29.58
N VAL A 179 19.62 -4.86 -28.57
CA VAL A 179 18.29 -4.25 -28.49
C VAL A 179 18.49 -2.75 -28.58
N GLU A 180 18.03 -2.16 -29.68
CA GLU A 180 17.64 -0.77 -29.66
C GLU A 180 16.40 -0.68 -28.77
N LEU A 181 16.45 0.18 -27.74
CA LEU A 181 15.29 0.38 -26.87
C LEU A 181 14.12 0.81 -27.76
N PRO A 182 12.99 0.06 -27.77
CA PRO A 182 11.84 0.45 -28.56
C PRO A 182 11.38 1.82 -28.10
N GLU A 183 11.08 2.70 -29.05
CA GLU A 183 10.66 4.05 -28.69
C GLU A 183 9.35 3.97 -27.89
N PRO A 184 9.27 4.59 -26.70
CA PRO A 184 8.08 4.50 -25.85
C PRO A 184 6.82 5.05 -26.52
N GLY A 185 7.00 5.99 -27.46
CA GLY A 185 5.90 6.64 -28.18
C GLY A 185 5.10 5.67 -29.05
N PRO A 186 5.70 5.03 -30.07
CA PRO A 186 5.05 4.01 -30.88
C PRO A 186 4.40 2.88 -30.07
N VAL A 187 5.09 2.36 -29.04
CA VAL A 187 4.57 1.29 -28.17
C VAL A 187 3.29 1.70 -27.44
N ALA A 188 3.25 2.90 -26.87
CA ALA A 188 2.06 3.40 -26.19
C ALA A 188 0.87 3.60 -27.17
N LYS A 189 1.15 3.98 -28.42
CA LYS A 189 0.13 4.26 -29.43
C LYS A 189 -0.55 3.01 -29.98
N THR A 190 0.19 1.91 -30.14
CA THR A 190 -0.35 0.64 -30.67
C THR A 190 -1.27 -0.09 -29.68
N GLY A 191 -1.10 0.16 -28.37
CA GLY A 191 -1.87 -0.49 -27.29
C GLY A 191 -2.84 0.43 -26.53
N ALA A 192 -2.98 1.70 -26.89
CA ALA A 192 -3.73 2.69 -26.09
C ALA A 192 -5.19 2.29 -25.78
N PHE A 193 -5.85 1.56 -26.67
CA PHE A 193 -7.24 1.12 -26.48
C PHE A 193 -7.42 0.09 -25.35
N TYR A 194 -6.36 -0.61 -24.91
CA TYR A 194 -6.41 -1.51 -23.74
C TYR A 194 -6.59 -0.78 -22.40
N ILE A 195 -6.43 0.55 -22.38
CA ILE A 195 -6.71 1.37 -21.20
C ILE A 195 -8.22 1.50 -20.96
N LEU A 196 -9.07 1.37 -22.00
CA LEU A 196 -10.50 1.61 -21.87
C LEU A 196 -11.20 0.65 -20.87
N PRO A 197 -10.97 -0.68 -20.89
CA PRO A 197 -11.52 -1.57 -19.85
C PRO A 197 -11.11 -1.18 -18.43
N VAL A 198 -9.89 -0.65 -18.25
CA VAL A 198 -9.41 -0.16 -16.95
C VAL A 198 -10.14 1.11 -16.55
N VAL A 199 -10.40 2.03 -17.49
CA VAL A 199 -11.24 3.22 -17.24
C VAL A 199 -12.65 2.81 -16.84
N VAL A 200 -13.25 1.80 -17.49
CA VAL A 200 -14.57 1.24 -17.11
C VAL A 200 -14.54 0.69 -15.69
N LEU A 201 -13.49 -0.07 -15.32
CA LEU A 201 -13.30 -0.58 -13.96
C LEU A 201 -13.25 0.55 -12.93
N ILE A 202 -12.36 1.52 -13.15
CA ILE A 202 -12.13 2.67 -12.27
C ILE A 202 -13.38 3.53 -12.14
N TRP A 203 -14.09 3.78 -13.24
CA TRP A 203 -15.34 4.54 -13.27
C TRP A 203 -16.41 3.90 -12.39
N ASN A 204 -16.68 2.61 -12.64
CA ASN A 204 -17.72 1.88 -11.93
C ASN A 204 -17.47 1.85 -10.42
N LEU A 205 -16.20 1.78 -10.04
CA LEU A 205 -15.83 1.59 -8.64
C LEU A 205 -15.58 2.91 -7.89
N MET A 206 -14.97 3.92 -8.52
CA MET A 206 -14.68 5.21 -7.86
C MET A 206 -15.84 6.20 -7.95
N ILE A 207 -16.63 6.16 -9.04
CA ILE A 207 -17.63 7.20 -9.32
C ILE A 207 -19.05 6.66 -9.20
N GLU A 208 -19.35 5.51 -9.81
CA GLU A 208 -20.63 4.85 -9.58
C GLU A 208 -20.69 4.15 -8.21
N ARG A 209 -19.53 3.91 -7.58
CA ARG A 209 -19.39 3.24 -6.28
C ARG A 209 -20.10 1.88 -6.26
N LEU A 210 -20.11 1.20 -7.41
CA LEU A 210 -20.62 -0.15 -7.54
C LEU A 210 -19.76 -1.12 -6.72
N SER A 211 -20.33 -2.28 -6.37
CA SER A 211 -19.55 -3.33 -5.73
C SER A 211 -18.35 -3.71 -6.61
N PRO A 212 -17.21 -4.12 -6.01
CA PRO A 212 -16.05 -4.53 -6.78
C PRO A 212 -16.32 -5.63 -7.80
N GLY A 213 -17.15 -6.62 -7.43
CA GLY A 213 -17.54 -7.71 -8.32
C GLY A 213 -18.30 -7.23 -9.56
N LEU A 214 -19.26 -6.30 -9.39
CA LEU A 214 -20.01 -5.73 -10.51
C LEU A 214 -19.12 -4.86 -11.41
N SER A 215 -18.17 -4.13 -10.81
CA SER A 215 -17.21 -3.31 -11.55
C SER A 215 -16.28 -4.17 -12.42
N ALA A 216 -15.79 -5.29 -11.86
CA ALA A 216 -14.95 -6.26 -12.57
C ALA A 216 -15.71 -6.94 -13.72
N PHE A 217 -17.00 -7.25 -13.53
CA PHE A 217 -17.86 -7.80 -14.59
C PHE A 217 -17.93 -6.89 -15.81
N TRP A 218 -18.26 -5.60 -15.62
CA TRP A 218 -18.33 -4.64 -16.73
C TRP A 218 -17.00 -4.39 -17.42
N ALA A 219 -15.91 -4.32 -16.66
CA ALA A 219 -14.56 -4.20 -17.22
C ALA A 219 -14.17 -5.43 -18.06
N THR A 220 -14.57 -6.63 -17.61
CA THR A 220 -14.35 -7.88 -18.35
C THR A 220 -15.15 -7.90 -19.65
N LEU A 221 -16.43 -7.50 -19.64
CA LEU A 221 -17.23 -7.36 -20.87
C LEU A 221 -16.60 -6.38 -21.86
N ALA A 222 -16.11 -5.23 -21.39
CA ALA A 222 -15.39 -4.27 -22.22
C ALA A 222 -14.11 -4.88 -22.82
N MET A 223 -13.36 -5.67 -22.05
CA MET A 223 -12.16 -6.35 -22.53
C MET A 223 -12.49 -7.42 -23.59
N ILE A 224 -13.53 -8.23 -23.38
CA ILE A 224 -14.00 -9.22 -24.35
C ILE A 224 -14.37 -8.53 -25.67
N PHE A 225 -15.12 -7.43 -25.59
CA PHE A 225 -15.49 -6.65 -26.77
C PHE A 225 -14.25 -6.15 -27.54
N VAL A 226 -13.26 -5.59 -26.83
CA VAL A 226 -11.98 -5.13 -27.44
C VAL A 226 -11.23 -6.30 -28.10
N MET A 227 -11.05 -7.43 -27.40
CA MET A 227 -10.31 -8.58 -27.93
C MET A 227 -10.94 -9.16 -29.20
N LEU A 228 -12.28 -9.24 -29.26
CA LEU A 228 -12.99 -9.79 -30.41
C LEU A 228 -12.99 -8.85 -31.62
N THR A 229 -12.94 -7.54 -31.40
CA THR A 229 -13.13 -6.54 -32.46
C THR A 229 -11.84 -5.87 -32.93
N GLN A 230 -10.73 -5.96 -32.17
CA GLN A 230 -9.51 -5.21 -32.48
C GLN A 230 -8.87 -5.56 -33.83
N HIS A 231 -8.72 -6.86 -34.14
CA HIS A 231 -8.08 -7.29 -35.38
C HIS A 231 -8.95 -6.98 -36.60
N PRO A 232 -10.27 -7.26 -36.59
CA PRO A 232 -11.19 -6.84 -37.65
C PRO A 232 -11.17 -5.34 -37.93
N LEU A 233 -11.26 -4.52 -36.90
CA LEU A 233 -11.30 -3.08 -37.08
C LEU A 233 -9.97 -2.53 -37.59
N LYS A 234 -8.83 -3.02 -37.09
CA LYS A 234 -7.51 -2.66 -37.63
C LYS A 234 -7.35 -3.07 -39.09
N ALA A 235 -7.71 -4.31 -39.42
CA ALA A 235 -7.64 -4.82 -40.79
C ALA A 235 -8.51 -3.99 -41.75
N MET A 236 -9.75 -3.69 -41.36
CA MET A 236 -10.64 -2.81 -42.13
C MET A 236 -10.05 -1.40 -42.32
N MET A 237 -9.44 -0.82 -41.29
CA MET A 237 -8.83 0.51 -41.36
C MET A 237 -7.52 0.55 -42.15
N ARG A 238 -6.78 -0.57 -42.17
CA ARG A 238 -5.54 -0.75 -42.96
C ARG A 238 -5.80 -1.22 -44.39
N GLY A 239 -7.03 -1.62 -44.72
CA GLY A 239 -7.39 -2.16 -46.03
C GLY A 239 -6.87 -3.58 -46.27
N GLU A 240 -6.66 -4.36 -45.21
CA GLU A 240 -6.18 -5.74 -45.26
C GLU A 240 -7.32 -6.71 -45.64
N THR A 241 -7.00 -7.78 -46.37
CA THR A 241 -8.00 -8.77 -46.84
C THR A 241 -8.39 -9.79 -45.78
N ASP A 242 -7.50 -10.07 -44.81
CA ASP A 242 -7.82 -10.92 -43.67
C ASP A 242 -8.32 -10.04 -42.52
N ALA A 243 -9.61 -10.13 -42.22
CA ALA A 243 -10.21 -9.41 -41.11
C ALA A 243 -9.76 -9.95 -39.73
N GLY A 244 -9.05 -11.07 -39.63
CA GLY A 244 -8.50 -11.52 -38.36
C GLY A 244 -9.54 -11.90 -37.29
N TRP A 245 -10.82 -12.08 -37.64
CA TRP A 245 -11.88 -12.54 -36.72
C TRP A 245 -11.52 -13.85 -36.04
N ALA A 246 -10.99 -14.81 -36.81
CA ALA A 246 -10.56 -16.10 -36.29
C ALA A 246 -9.36 -15.98 -35.32
N ARG A 247 -8.52 -14.95 -35.47
CA ARG A 247 -7.44 -14.65 -34.52
C ARG A 247 -8.01 -14.11 -33.22
N GLY A 248 -8.88 -13.09 -33.30
CA GLY A 248 -9.53 -12.51 -32.10
C GLY A 248 -10.31 -13.54 -31.30
N TRP A 249 -11.05 -14.44 -31.97
CA TRP A 249 -11.78 -15.52 -31.30
C TRP A 249 -10.85 -16.54 -30.62
N ARG A 250 -9.75 -16.93 -31.27
CA ARG A 250 -8.74 -17.82 -30.67
C ARG A 250 -8.09 -17.18 -29.45
N GLU A 251 -7.64 -15.93 -29.56
CA GLU A 251 -7.05 -15.19 -28.43
C GLU A 251 -8.05 -15.03 -27.27
N PHE A 252 -9.33 -14.80 -27.55
CA PHE A 252 -10.38 -14.78 -26.52
C PHE A 252 -10.54 -16.14 -25.82
N LEU A 253 -10.64 -17.24 -26.58
CA LEU A 253 -10.73 -18.58 -26.00
C LEU A 253 -9.49 -18.92 -25.16
N ASP A 254 -8.30 -18.62 -25.67
CA ASP A 254 -7.04 -18.81 -24.96
C ASP A 254 -7.01 -17.98 -23.66
N GLY A 255 -7.50 -16.74 -23.71
CA GLY A 255 -7.67 -15.87 -22.55
C GLY A 255 -8.63 -16.43 -21.50
N MET A 256 -9.79 -16.96 -21.92
CA MET A 256 -10.76 -17.60 -21.03
C MET A 256 -10.20 -18.88 -20.39
N ILE A 257 -9.47 -19.70 -21.15
CA ILE A 257 -8.80 -20.90 -20.65
C ILE A 257 -7.71 -20.52 -19.65
N ALA A 258 -6.88 -19.52 -19.95
CA ALA A 258 -5.84 -19.02 -19.06
C ALA A 258 -6.43 -18.45 -17.76
N GLY A 259 -7.49 -17.64 -17.86
CA GLY A 259 -8.22 -17.12 -16.70
C GLY A 259 -8.76 -18.24 -15.80
N SER A 260 -9.37 -19.26 -16.41
CA SER A 260 -9.90 -20.42 -15.69
C SER A 260 -8.79 -21.21 -14.98
N ARG A 261 -7.67 -21.47 -15.65
CA ARG A 261 -6.51 -22.16 -15.07
C ARG A 261 -5.91 -21.39 -13.89
N ASN A 262 -5.79 -20.07 -14.02
CA ASN A 262 -5.31 -19.20 -12.94
C ASN A 262 -6.29 -19.18 -11.75
N MET A 263 -7.60 -19.28 -12.00
CA MET A 263 -8.62 -19.28 -10.95
C MET A 263 -8.63 -20.56 -10.11
N ILE A 264 -8.26 -21.72 -10.66
CA ILE A 264 -8.26 -23.00 -9.92
C ILE A 264 -7.41 -22.90 -8.65
N GLY A 265 -6.19 -22.35 -8.75
CA GLY A 265 -5.30 -22.19 -7.60
C GLY A 265 -5.86 -21.22 -6.55
N ILE A 266 -6.45 -20.11 -7.00
CA ILE A 266 -7.07 -19.12 -6.11
C ILE A 266 -8.29 -19.71 -5.39
N ALA A 267 -9.14 -20.46 -6.11
CA ALA A 267 -10.35 -21.06 -5.54
C ALA A 267 -10.03 -22.10 -4.46
N VAL A 268 -9.06 -22.99 -4.70
CA VAL A 268 -8.62 -23.97 -3.70
C VAL A 268 -8.01 -23.26 -2.49
N ALA A 269 -7.08 -22.32 -2.70
CA ALA A 269 -6.45 -21.59 -1.61
C ALA A 269 -7.46 -20.79 -0.77
N THR A 270 -8.44 -20.14 -1.41
CA THR A 270 -9.48 -19.35 -0.73
C THR A 270 -10.44 -20.25 0.04
N GLY A 271 -10.83 -21.40 -0.52
CA GLY A 271 -11.64 -22.39 0.18
C GLY A 271 -10.94 -22.94 1.42
N THR A 272 -9.64 -23.27 1.31
CA THR A 272 -8.83 -23.70 2.46
C THR A 272 -8.64 -22.59 3.48
N ALA A 273 -8.37 -21.35 3.03
CA ALA A 273 -8.29 -20.18 3.90
C ALA A 273 -9.59 -19.97 4.69
N GLY A 274 -10.75 -20.11 4.05
CA GLY A 274 -12.05 -20.03 4.73
C GLY A 274 -12.22 -21.09 5.83
N ILE A 275 -11.77 -22.33 5.60
CA ILE A 275 -11.77 -23.38 6.62
C ILE A 275 -10.85 -23.02 7.79
N ILE A 276 -9.64 -22.50 7.50
CA ILE A 276 -8.68 -22.07 8.51
C ILE A 276 -9.28 -20.93 9.35
N VAL A 277 -9.76 -19.88 8.69
CA VAL A 277 -10.38 -18.72 9.35
C VAL A 277 -11.56 -19.16 10.19
N GLY A 278 -12.49 -19.95 9.64
CA GLY A 278 -13.64 -20.46 10.39
C GLY A 278 -13.23 -21.30 11.60
N THR A 279 -12.24 -22.18 11.45
CA THR A 279 -11.75 -23.00 12.57
C THR A 279 -11.10 -22.12 13.65
N VAL A 280 -10.27 -21.15 13.27
CA VAL A 280 -9.56 -20.29 14.24
C VAL A 280 -10.51 -19.30 14.93
N SER A 281 -11.47 -18.75 14.21
CA SER A 281 -12.51 -17.89 14.80
C SER A 281 -13.38 -18.67 15.78
N LEU A 282 -13.82 -19.89 15.44
CA LEU A 282 -14.67 -20.71 16.31
C LEU A 282 -13.94 -21.30 17.52
N THR A 283 -12.63 -21.54 17.42
CA THR A 283 -11.80 -22.09 18.51
C THR A 283 -11.18 -21.03 19.40
N GLY A 284 -11.28 -19.74 19.05
CA GLY A 284 -10.61 -18.66 19.76
C GLY A 284 -9.08 -18.66 19.58
N ALA A 285 -8.51 -19.46 18.67
CA ALA A 285 -7.05 -19.60 18.56
C ALA A 285 -6.31 -18.29 18.21
N HIS A 286 -6.99 -17.29 17.65
CA HIS A 286 -6.46 -15.95 17.45
C HIS A 286 -6.21 -15.20 18.77
N GLN A 287 -7.01 -15.44 19.81
CA GLN A 287 -6.78 -14.90 21.16
C GLN A 287 -5.51 -15.50 21.76
N VAL A 288 -5.32 -16.83 21.65
CA VAL A 288 -4.10 -17.52 22.13
C VAL A 288 -2.84 -16.99 21.44
N ILE A 289 -2.89 -16.72 20.13
CA ILE A 289 -1.78 -16.09 19.42
C ILE A 289 -1.56 -14.65 19.93
N GLY A 290 -2.63 -13.92 20.22
CA GLY A 290 -2.58 -12.59 20.82
C GLY A 290 -1.91 -12.59 22.19
N GLU A 291 -2.31 -13.49 23.10
CA GLU A 291 -1.72 -13.67 24.43
C GLU A 291 -0.24 -14.05 24.34
N LEU A 292 0.13 -14.95 23.44
CA LEU A 292 1.53 -15.31 23.21
C LEU A 292 2.34 -14.09 22.77
N ILE A 293 1.81 -13.31 21.83
CA ILE A 293 2.47 -12.10 21.34
C ILE A 293 2.56 -11.05 22.46
N GLU A 294 1.50 -10.86 23.25
CA GLU A 294 1.47 -9.96 24.39
C GLU A 294 2.55 -10.34 25.42
N ALA A 295 2.56 -11.61 25.85
CA ALA A 295 3.53 -12.15 26.81
C ALA A 295 4.98 -12.03 26.32
N VAL A 296 5.26 -12.36 25.05
CA VAL A 296 6.61 -12.26 24.48
C VAL A 296 7.02 -10.81 24.24
N SER A 297 6.07 -9.93 23.91
CA SER A 297 6.35 -8.51 23.68
C SER A 297 6.67 -7.74 24.96
N GLY A 298 6.25 -8.25 26.13
CA GLY A 298 6.49 -7.62 27.42
C GLY A 298 5.92 -6.20 27.51
N GLY A 299 4.80 -5.94 26.84
CA GLY A 299 4.16 -4.62 26.75
C GLY A 299 4.83 -3.65 25.77
N SER A 300 5.86 -4.08 25.02
CA SER A 300 6.47 -3.23 24.00
C SER A 300 5.72 -3.31 22.67
N LEU A 301 5.05 -2.21 22.32
CA LEU A 301 4.35 -2.01 21.05
C LEU A 301 5.21 -2.36 19.82
N LEU A 302 6.46 -1.94 19.80
CA LEU A 302 7.35 -2.19 18.65
C LEU A 302 7.68 -3.68 18.52
N PHE A 303 7.96 -4.37 19.63
CA PHE A 303 8.21 -5.81 19.60
C PHE A 303 6.95 -6.59 19.21
N MET A 304 5.77 -6.18 19.70
CA MET A 304 4.49 -6.75 19.27
C MET A 304 4.33 -6.66 17.74
N LEU A 305 4.52 -5.47 17.16
CA LEU A 305 4.39 -5.29 15.70
C LEU A 305 5.43 -6.10 14.92
N ILE A 306 6.65 -6.25 15.44
CA ILE A 306 7.68 -7.10 14.82
C ILE A 306 7.24 -8.57 14.84
N LEU A 307 6.72 -9.06 15.97
CA LEU A 307 6.20 -10.42 16.05
C LEU A 307 5.04 -10.62 15.08
N VAL A 308 4.06 -9.71 15.07
CA VAL A 308 2.93 -9.78 14.13
C VAL A 308 3.41 -9.77 12.67
N ALA A 309 4.40 -8.94 12.32
CA ALA A 309 5.00 -8.95 11.00
C ALA A 309 5.64 -10.30 10.64
N LEU A 310 6.38 -10.91 11.58
CA LEU A 310 6.99 -12.23 11.38
C LEU A 310 5.93 -13.33 11.23
N PHE A 311 4.89 -13.34 12.07
CA PHE A 311 3.78 -14.28 11.95
C PHE A 311 3.04 -14.08 10.62
N SER A 312 2.81 -12.84 10.21
CA SER A 312 2.19 -12.51 8.92
C SER A 312 3.00 -13.05 7.74
N LEU A 313 4.33 -12.90 7.78
CA LEU A 313 5.22 -13.45 6.75
C LEU A 313 5.13 -14.98 6.71
N VAL A 314 5.21 -15.65 7.85
CA VAL A 314 5.16 -17.13 7.93
C VAL A 314 3.80 -17.68 7.48
N LEU A 315 2.71 -17.09 7.95
CA LEU A 315 1.35 -17.50 7.61
C LEU A 315 1.02 -17.27 6.13
N GLY A 316 1.61 -16.26 5.51
CA GLY A 316 1.39 -15.95 4.10
C GLY A 316 2.21 -16.75 3.11
N MET A 317 3.24 -17.48 3.55
CA MET A 317 4.16 -18.16 2.64
C MET A 317 3.43 -19.21 1.80
N GLY A 318 3.55 -19.10 0.47
CA GLY A 318 3.05 -20.11 -0.46
C GLY A 318 1.55 -20.05 -0.74
N LEU A 319 0.85 -19.06 -0.20
CA LEU A 319 -0.53 -18.76 -0.53
C LEU A 319 -0.59 -17.70 -1.65
N PRO A 320 -1.62 -17.71 -2.52
CA PRO A 320 -1.90 -16.57 -3.39
C PRO A 320 -2.25 -15.33 -2.58
N THR A 321 -1.82 -14.15 -3.00
CA THR A 321 -1.96 -12.86 -2.28
C THR A 321 -3.35 -12.60 -1.68
N THR A 322 -4.42 -12.92 -2.41
CA THR A 322 -5.80 -12.78 -1.90
C THR A 322 -6.07 -13.71 -0.72
N ALA A 323 -5.69 -14.99 -0.83
CA ALA A 323 -5.84 -15.96 0.25
C ALA A 323 -4.94 -15.61 1.44
N THR A 324 -3.70 -15.18 1.16
CA THR A 324 -2.77 -14.65 2.16
C THR A 324 -3.40 -13.51 2.96
N TYR A 325 -3.98 -12.52 2.28
CA TYR A 325 -4.63 -11.40 2.94
C TYR A 325 -5.82 -11.83 3.81
N ILE A 326 -6.66 -12.76 3.32
CA ILE A 326 -7.80 -13.30 4.10
C ILE A 326 -7.30 -13.94 5.40
N VAL A 327 -6.32 -14.85 5.30
CA VAL A 327 -5.78 -15.58 6.46
C VAL A 327 -5.11 -14.63 7.44
N ILE A 328 -4.21 -13.76 6.98
CA ILE A 328 -3.47 -12.88 7.88
C ILE A 328 -4.41 -11.86 8.51
N THR A 329 -5.34 -11.28 7.76
CA THR A 329 -6.26 -10.27 8.31
C THR A 329 -7.16 -10.87 9.38
N ALA A 330 -7.72 -12.05 9.14
CA ALA A 330 -8.59 -12.71 10.12
C ALA A 330 -7.86 -13.09 11.42
N LEU A 331 -6.55 -13.37 11.34
CA LEU A 331 -5.76 -13.82 12.48
C LEU A 331 -5.01 -12.69 13.19
N MET A 332 -4.36 -11.80 12.44
CA MET A 332 -3.40 -10.82 12.95
C MET A 332 -3.99 -9.43 13.16
N ALA A 333 -5.01 -9.02 12.39
CA ALA A 333 -5.60 -7.69 12.58
C ALA A 333 -6.27 -7.55 13.97
N PRO A 334 -7.06 -8.53 14.46
CA PRO A 334 -7.60 -8.48 15.82
C PRO A 334 -6.51 -8.41 16.90
N VAL A 335 -5.39 -9.11 16.69
CA VAL A 335 -4.26 -9.10 17.64
C VAL A 335 -3.62 -7.72 17.73
N ILE A 336 -3.38 -7.04 16.59
CA ILE A 336 -2.83 -5.67 16.60
C ILE A 336 -3.77 -4.72 17.34
N ILE A 337 -5.09 -4.85 17.11
CA ILE A 337 -6.10 -3.98 17.73
C ILE A 337 -6.16 -4.22 19.24
N ALA A 338 -6.29 -5.47 19.67
CA ALA A 338 -6.44 -5.83 21.08
C ALA A 338 -5.17 -5.51 21.89
N VAL A 339 -4.02 -6.06 21.47
CA VAL A 339 -2.74 -5.88 22.18
C VAL A 339 -2.25 -4.43 22.06
N GLY A 340 -2.49 -3.78 20.93
CA GLY A 340 -2.20 -2.36 20.73
C GLY A 340 -2.96 -1.48 21.71
N ALA A 341 -4.28 -1.68 21.84
CA ALA A 341 -5.13 -0.90 22.73
C ALA A 341 -4.74 -1.07 24.22
N LYS A 342 -4.41 -2.29 24.64
CA LYS A 342 -3.87 -2.57 25.99
C LYS A 342 -2.55 -1.83 26.27
N SER A 343 -1.71 -1.73 25.24
CA SER A 343 -0.41 -1.04 25.29
C SER A 343 -0.52 0.47 25.02
N GLY A 344 -1.73 1.04 24.98
CA GLY A 344 -1.96 2.47 24.79
C GLY A 344 -1.87 2.96 23.34
N LEU A 345 -1.90 2.08 22.34
CA LEU A 345 -1.88 2.44 20.93
C LEU A 345 -3.27 2.22 20.31
N ILE A 346 -3.92 3.31 19.93
CA ILE A 346 -5.17 3.29 19.16
C ILE A 346 -4.80 3.52 17.71
N VAL A 347 -5.00 2.50 16.86
CA VAL A 347 -4.64 2.53 15.45
C VAL A 347 -5.92 2.53 14.61
N PRO A 348 -6.05 3.41 13.59
CA PRO A 348 -7.15 3.33 12.65
C PRO A 348 -7.20 1.95 11.97
N LEU A 349 -8.41 1.40 11.81
CA LEU A 349 -8.60 0.05 11.27
C LEU A 349 -7.93 -0.11 9.90
N ILE A 350 -8.02 0.90 9.02
CA ILE A 350 -7.36 0.86 7.71
C ILE A 350 -5.83 0.73 7.82
N ALA A 351 -5.19 1.33 8.83
CA ALA A 351 -3.75 1.20 9.02
C ALA A 351 -3.38 -0.23 9.45
N VAL A 352 -4.19 -0.87 10.30
CA VAL A 352 -4.00 -2.28 10.68
C VAL A 352 -4.12 -3.18 9.45
N HIS A 353 -5.16 -3.00 8.64
CA HIS A 353 -5.37 -3.76 7.41
C HIS A 353 -4.27 -3.53 6.36
N MET A 354 -3.81 -2.30 6.21
CA MET A 354 -2.67 -1.97 5.37
C MET A 354 -1.38 -2.59 5.90
N PHE A 355 -1.17 -2.65 7.21
CA PHE A 355 0.00 -3.29 7.80
C PHE A 355 0.04 -4.78 7.47
N VAL A 356 -1.03 -5.51 7.75
CA VAL A 356 -1.10 -6.94 7.44
C VAL A 356 -1.06 -7.20 5.93
N PHE A 357 -1.62 -6.31 5.11
CA PHE A 357 -1.55 -6.41 3.66
C PHE A 357 -0.11 -6.29 3.14
N TYR A 358 0.67 -5.34 3.66
CA TYR A 358 2.08 -5.18 3.29
C TYR A 358 2.92 -6.41 3.62
N PHE A 359 2.75 -7.00 4.81
CA PHE A 359 3.47 -8.23 5.15
C PHE A 359 2.92 -9.45 4.40
N GLY A 360 1.62 -9.46 4.09
CA GLY A 360 1.02 -10.50 3.27
C GLY A 360 1.58 -10.54 1.86
N ILE A 361 1.72 -9.40 1.18
CA ILE A 361 2.35 -9.37 -0.15
C ILE A 361 3.86 -9.70 -0.09
N LEU A 362 4.53 -9.34 1.00
CA LEU A 362 5.96 -9.60 1.19
C LEU A 362 6.22 -11.09 1.45
N ALA A 363 5.25 -11.79 2.03
CA ALA A 363 5.29 -13.24 2.21
C ALA A 363 5.43 -13.98 0.86
N ASP A 364 4.84 -13.45 -0.22
CA ASP A 364 4.92 -14.03 -1.57
C ASP A 364 6.34 -14.06 -2.14
N ASP A 365 7.22 -13.16 -1.69
CA ASP A 365 8.65 -13.09 -2.07
C ASP A 365 9.56 -13.76 -1.03
N THR A 366 9.03 -14.17 0.12
CA THR A 366 9.86 -14.68 1.22
C THR A 366 10.40 -16.09 0.93
N PRO A 367 11.73 -16.31 0.99
CA PRO A 367 12.32 -17.64 0.88
C PRO A 367 11.95 -18.54 2.06
N PRO A 368 11.77 -19.86 1.88
CA PRO A 368 12.14 -20.65 0.70
C PRO A 368 11.08 -20.73 -0.42
N VAL A 369 9.89 -20.15 -0.25
CA VAL A 369 8.76 -20.39 -1.17
C VAL A 369 8.73 -19.42 -2.35
N GLY A 370 8.88 -18.12 -2.13
CA GLY A 370 9.12 -17.08 -3.14
C GLY A 370 8.60 -17.36 -4.56
N LEU A 371 7.29 -17.55 -4.78
CA LEU A 371 6.76 -18.11 -6.04
C LEU A 371 7.12 -17.25 -7.27
N ALA A 372 7.10 -15.92 -7.10
CA ALA A 372 7.55 -14.98 -8.12
C ALA A 372 9.05 -15.17 -8.44
N ALA A 373 9.89 -15.42 -7.44
CA ALA A 373 11.32 -15.68 -7.65
C ALA A 373 11.57 -16.96 -8.45
N PHE A 374 10.76 -18.01 -8.28
CA PHE A 374 10.82 -19.21 -9.12
C PHE A 374 10.48 -18.91 -10.59
N ALA A 375 9.43 -18.12 -10.82
CA ALA A 375 9.05 -17.68 -12.16
C ALA A 375 10.16 -16.82 -12.81
N ALA A 376 10.71 -15.86 -12.06
CA ALA A 376 11.82 -15.02 -12.52
C ALA A 376 13.09 -15.81 -12.79
N ALA A 377 13.41 -16.81 -11.97
CA ALA A 377 14.56 -17.70 -12.17
C ALA A 377 14.43 -18.53 -13.46
N ALA A 378 13.22 -19.00 -13.78
CA ALA A 378 12.96 -19.73 -15.03
C ALA A 378 13.24 -18.88 -16.29
N ILE A 379 12.96 -17.57 -16.21
CA ILE A 379 13.22 -16.58 -17.27
C ILE A 379 14.71 -16.19 -17.28
N SER A 380 15.26 -15.81 -16.13
CA SER A 380 16.63 -15.31 -16.00
C SER A 380 17.70 -16.37 -16.18
N LYS A 381 17.36 -17.66 -16.01
CA LYS A 381 18.28 -18.79 -15.90
C LYS A 381 19.22 -18.70 -14.69
N GLY A 382 18.78 -18.05 -13.61
CA GLY A 382 19.49 -17.98 -12.32
C GLY A 382 18.99 -19.01 -11.30
N ASP A 383 19.62 -19.04 -10.13
CA ASP A 383 19.16 -19.86 -9.00
C ASP A 383 17.91 -19.24 -8.33
N PRO A 384 16.81 -20.00 -8.13
CA PRO A 384 15.57 -19.45 -7.60
C PRO A 384 15.67 -18.99 -6.15
N ILE A 385 16.41 -19.71 -5.31
CA ILE A 385 16.56 -19.38 -3.89
C ILE A 385 17.40 -18.12 -3.72
N ARG A 386 18.51 -17.99 -4.45
CA ARG A 386 19.32 -16.76 -4.47
C ARG A 386 18.55 -15.58 -5.05
N THR A 387 17.78 -15.80 -6.11
CA THR A 387 16.90 -14.77 -6.69
C THR A 387 15.91 -14.26 -5.63
N GLY A 388 15.26 -15.18 -4.90
CA GLY A 388 14.33 -14.82 -3.82
C GLY A 388 15.01 -14.13 -2.64
N ILE A 389 16.18 -14.59 -2.19
CA ILE A 389 16.92 -13.92 -1.10
C ILE A 389 17.29 -12.48 -1.47
N ILE A 390 17.74 -12.26 -2.71
CA ILE A 390 18.09 -10.92 -3.18
C ILE A 390 16.83 -10.05 -3.33
N GLY A 391 15.76 -10.61 -3.92
CA GLY A 391 14.46 -9.95 -4.09
C GLY A 391 13.87 -9.51 -2.76
N PHE A 392 13.76 -10.45 -1.82
CA PHE A 392 13.29 -10.19 -0.47
C PHE A 392 14.14 -9.13 0.23
N SER A 393 15.46 -9.12 0.00
CA SER A 393 16.30 -8.06 0.56
C SER A 393 15.93 -6.68 0.01
N TYR A 394 15.53 -6.56 -1.26
CA TYR A 394 15.09 -5.29 -1.83
C TYR A 394 13.74 -4.87 -1.23
N ASP A 395 12.79 -5.79 -1.11
CA ASP A 395 11.45 -5.49 -0.61
C ASP A 395 11.39 -5.29 0.91
N VAL A 396 12.16 -6.04 1.71
CA VAL A 396 12.18 -5.86 3.18
C VAL A 396 12.63 -4.46 3.59
N ARG A 397 13.38 -3.76 2.72
CA ARG A 397 13.75 -2.35 2.95
C ARG A 397 12.55 -1.41 2.86
N THR A 398 11.50 -1.81 2.14
CA THR A 398 10.22 -1.08 2.07
C THR A 398 9.24 -1.51 3.16
N ALA A 399 9.47 -2.68 3.79
CA ALA A 399 8.67 -3.22 4.90
C ALA A 399 8.77 -2.42 6.21
N ILE A 400 9.61 -1.40 6.26
CA ILE A 400 9.60 -0.44 7.37
C ILE A 400 8.37 0.47 7.33
N LEU A 401 7.82 0.73 6.14
CA LEU A 401 6.75 1.70 5.91
C LEU A 401 5.47 1.40 6.71
N PRO A 402 5.02 0.13 6.85
CA PRO A 402 3.94 -0.23 7.77
C PRO A 402 4.13 0.18 9.22
N PHE A 403 5.32 -0.04 9.77
CA PHE A 403 5.62 0.40 11.13
C PHE A 403 5.51 1.93 11.23
N LEU A 404 5.97 2.64 10.21
CA LEU A 404 5.95 4.09 10.20
C LEU A 404 4.54 4.65 10.19
N PHE A 405 3.65 4.14 9.32
CA PHE A 405 2.31 4.69 9.23
C PHE A 405 1.40 4.29 10.39
N ILE A 406 1.72 3.20 11.12
CA ILE A 406 1.03 2.86 12.37
C ILE A 406 1.30 3.92 13.45
N PHE A 407 2.54 4.41 13.55
CA PHE A 407 2.91 5.46 14.52
C PHE A 407 2.69 6.88 14.00
N ASN A 408 2.52 7.05 12.68
CA ASN A 408 2.31 8.34 12.04
C ASN A 408 1.28 8.21 10.90
N THR A 409 0.00 8.33 11.27
CA THR A 409 -1.15 8.23 10.35
C THR A 409 -1.17 9.34 9.29
N ASP A 410 -0.36 10.40 9.44
CA ASP A 410 -0.16 11.41 8.39
C ASP A 410 0.30 10.77 7.06
N LEU A 411 1.03 9.65 7.14
CA LEU A 411 1.48 8.88 5.97
C LEU A 411 0.33 8.18 5.22
N LEU A 412 -0.81 7.98 5.88
CA LEU A 412 -2.04 7.47 5.26
C LEU A 412 -2.98 8.59 4.83
N LEU A 413 -2.59 9.86 4.93
CA LEU A 413 -3.48 10.98 4.58
C LEU A 413 -4.80 11.00 5.39
N ILE A 414 -4.76 10.51 6.63
CA ILE A 414 -5.88 10.59 7.58
C ILE A 414 -5.86 11.99 8.20
N ASP A 415 -6.93 12.77 7.98
CA ASP A 415 -7.08 14.15 8.47
C ASP A 415 -5.94 15.12 8.07
N VAL A 416 -5.35 14.89 6.88
CA VAL A 416 -4.24 15.70 6.36
C VAL A 416 -4.70 16.60 5.19
N GLY A 417 -4.55 17.91 5.35
CA GLY A 417 -4.76 18.88 4.26
C GLY A 417 -3.68 18.83 3.16
N PRO A 418 -3.95 19.35 1.94
CA PRO A 418 -3.05 19.20 0.78
C PRO A 418 -1.61 19.70 1.00
N GLY A 419 -1.45 20.83 1.70
CA GLY A 419 -0.12 21.40 1.98
C GLY A 419 0.72 20.50 2.90
N LYS A 420 0.10 19.99 3.98
CA LYS A 420 0.75 19.04 4.89
C LYS A 420 1.02 17.71 4.19
N ALA A 421 0.14 17.26 3.30
CA ALA A 421 0.35 16.04 2.52
C ALA A 421 1.61 16.10 1.64
N VAL A 422 1.81 17.22 0.91
CA VAL A 422 3.01 17.41 0.07
C VAL A 422 4.28 17.47 0.93
N PHE A 423 4.20 18.12 2.10
CA PHE A 423 5.32 18.19 3.03
C PHE A 423 5.69 16.81 3.60
N VAL A 424 4.71 16.06 4.09
CA VAL A 424 4.88 14.69 4.61
C VAL A 424 5.44 13.77 3.53
N PHE A 425 4.93 13.87 2.28
CA PHE A 425 5.48 13.15 1.13
C PHE A 425 6.96 13.43 0.93
N GLY A 426 7.35 14.70 0.86
CA GLY A 426 8.75 15.09 0.62
C GLY A 426 9.69 14.55 1.69
N ILE A 427 9.31 14.69 2.97
CA ILE A 427 10.11 14.18 4.09
C ILE A 427 10.18 12.65 4.06
N ALA A 428 9.06 11.96 3.82
CA ALA A 428 9.02 10.51 3.80
C ALA A 428 9.82 9.90 2.64
N VAL A 429 9.80 10.53 1.46
CA VAL A 429 10.65 10.11 0.32
C VAL A 429 12.12 10.28 0.66
N ILE A 430 12.52 11.43 1.21
CA ILE A 430 13.91 11.68 1.63
C ILE A 430 14.33 10.62 2.65
N ALA A 431 13.52 10.41 3.68
CA ALA A 431 13.81 9.46 4.74
C ALA A 431 13.92 8.02 4.22
N MET A 432 13.06 7.60 3.28
CA MET A 432 13.16 6.27 2.66
C MET A 432 14.41 6.12 1.81
N MET A 433 14.77 7.14 1.04
CA MET A 433 16.01 7.13 0.27
C MET A 433 17.24 7.05 1.18
N LEU A 434 17.25 7.77 2.30
CA LEU A 434 18.34 7.70 3.28
C LEU A 434 18.41 6.32 3.96
N PHE A 435 17.25 5.73 4.29
CA PHE A 435 17.17 4.38 4.83
C PHE A 435 17.71 3.34 3.83
N ALA A 436 17.30 3.41 2.56
CA ALA A 436 17.84 2.57 1.49
C ALA A 436 19.36 2.76 1.33
N ALA A 437 19.84 4.01 1.31
CA ALA A 437 21.26 4.32 1.22
C ALA A 437 22.08 3.74 2.38
N ALA A 438 21.55 3.86 3.60
CA ALA A 438 22.19 3.34 4.80
C ALA A 438 22.27 1.80 4.80
N THR A 439 21.16 1.13 4.50
CA THR A 439 21.07 -0.35 4.45
C THR A 439 21.84 -0.95 3.27
N GLN A 440 22.12 -0.17 2.23
CA GLN A 440 22.99 -0.54 1.12
C GLN A 440 24.45 -0.08 1.32
N SER A 441 24.77 0.62 2.41
CA SER A 441 26.10 1.19 2.69
C SER A 441 26.66 2.07 1.56
N TRP A 442 25.77 2.77 0.87
CA TRP A 442 26.11 3.64 -0.25
C TRP A 442 25.13 4.81 -0.35
N PHE A 443 25.64 6.04 -0.30
CA PHE A 443 24.83 7.25 -0.50
C PHE A 443 25.35 8.04 -1.71
N LEU A 444 26.31 8.95 -1.53
CA LEU A 444 27.01 9.63 -2.62
C LEU A 444 28.34 8.96 -2.96
N HIS A 445 28.90 8.25 -1.98
CA HIS A 445 30.05 7.38 -2.08
C HIS A 445 29.82 6.18 -1.14
N LYS A 446 30.68 5.17 -1.22
CA LYS A 446 30.73 4.09 -0.21
C LYS A 446 30.74 4.68 1.20
N SER A 447 29.72 4.31 1.98
CA SER A 447 29.51 4.79 3.35
C SER A 447 30.38 4.02 4.33
N LYS A 448 30.89 4.70 5.36
CA LYS A 448 31.46 4.04 6.54
C LYS A 448 30.33 3.54 7.45
N LEU A 449 30.60 2.57 8.33
CA LEU A 449 29.58 2.03 9.24
C LEU A 449 28.90 3.12 10.07
N TRP A 450 29.67 4.06 10.63
CA TRP A 450 29.12 5.18 11.40
C TRP A 450 28.30 6.16 10.54
N GLU A 451 28.62 6.32 9.26
CA GLU A 451 27.81 7.14 8.33
C GLU A 451 26.50 6.44 8.04
N SER A 452 26.51 5.12 7.83
CA SER A 452 25.28 4.33 7.69
C SER A 452 24.43 4.39 8.96
N LEU A 453 25.02 4.28 10.16
CA LEU A 453 24.29 4.44 11.42
C LEU A 453 23.70 5.85 11.58
N ALA A 454 24.46 6.88 11.21
CA ALA A 454 23.96 8.26 11.26
C ALA A 454 22.84 8.49 10.23
N LEU A 455 22.93 7.91 9.01
CA LEU A 455 21.86 7.95 8.03
C LEU A 455 20.60 7.21 8.49
N LEU A 456 20.73 6.08 9.20
CA LEU A 456 19.59 5.40 9.84
C LEU A 456 18.94 6.27 10.91
N LEU A 457 19.75 6.93 11.76
CA LEU A 457 19.25 7.85 12.78
C LEU A 457 18.51 9.05 12.16
N ILE A 458 19.05 9.62 11.08
CA ILE A 458 18.40 10.70 10.33
C ILE A 458 17.07 10.20 9.76
N ALA A 459 17.06 9.05 9.06
CA ALA A 459 15.85 8.49 8.48
C ALA A 459 14.77 8.26 9.56
N PHE A 460 15.13 7.65 10.69
CA PHE A 460 14.23 7.44 11.82
C PHE A 460 13.65 8.76 12.35
N THR A 461 14.50 9.78 12.52
CA THR A 461 14.08 11.10 13.03
C THR A 461 13.15 11.83 12.05
N LEU A 462 13.39 11.70 10.75
CA LEU A 462 12.53 12.30 9.73
C LEU A 462 11.16 11.61 9.67
N PHE A 463 11.09 10.29 9.88
CA PHE A 463 9.83 9.56 9.86
C PHE A 463 8.98 9.72 11.11
N ASN A 464 9.60 9.62 12.29
CA ASN A 464 8.92 9.73 13.57
C ASN A 464 9.63 10.75 14.46
N PRO A 465 9.54 12.06 14.14
CA PRO A 465 10.09 13.09 15.00
C PRO A 465 9.38 13.15 16.36
N GLY A 466 8.12 12.69 16.40
CA GLY A 466 7.31 12.60 17.62
C GLY A 466 7.93 11.70 18.68
N PHE A 467 8.70 10.67 18.28
CA PHE A 467 9.44 9.83 19.22
C PHE A 467 10.32 10.67 20.15
N TRP A 468 11.09 11.62 19.62
CA TRP A 468 11.99 12.47 20.41
C TRP A 468 11.23 13.48 21.26
N LEU A 469 10.12 14.02 20.73
CA LEU A 469 9.26 14.92 21.48
C LEU A 469 8.64 14.22 22.69
N ASN A 470 8.21 12.97 22.52
CA ASN A 470 7.60 12.17 23.58
C ASN A 470 8.57 11.85 24.71
N GLN A 471 9.88 11.74 24.44
CA GLN A 471 10.89 11.58 25.48
C GLN A 471 11.13 12.85 26.30
N TRP A 472 10.73 14.00 25.76
CA TRP A 472 10.89 15.29 26.42
C TRP A 472 9.61 15.78 27.10
N LYS A 473 8.44 15.56 26.48
CA LYS A 473 7.12 15.94 26.99
C LYS A 473 6.08 14.87 26.63
N ASP A 474 5.36 14.33 27.61
CA ASP A 474 4.39 13.25 27.42
C ASP A 474 3.21 13.64 26.51
N PRO A 475 2.71 12.78 25.60
CA PRO A 475 1.63 13.00 24.60
C PRO A 475 0.29 13.52 25.17
N TYR A 476 0.03 13.26 26.44
CA TYR A 476 -1.27 13.55 27.04
C TYR A 476 -1.11 14.18 28.41
N VAL A 477 -2.05 15.05 28.77
CA VAL A 477 -2.30 15.47 30.14
C VAL A 477 -3.44 14.62 30.67
N PHE A 478 -3.27 14.07 31.86
CA PHE A 478 -4.29 13.26 32.51
C PHE A 478 -5.28 14.17 33.21
N VAL A 479 -6.55 13.99 32.89
CA VAL A 479 -7.68 14.68 33.52
C VAL A 479 -8.45 13.66 34.37
N GLU A 480 -8.96 14.14 35.51
CA GLU A 480 -9.76 13.35 36.44
C GLU A 480 -10.96 12.68 35.74
N PRO A 481 -11.25 11.41 36.04
CA PRO A 481 -12.38 10.69 35.45
C PRO A 481 -13.68 11.47 35.51
N ALA A 482 -13.98 12.12 36.64
CA ALA A 482 -15.18 12.93 36.88
C ALA A 482 -15.48 13.98 35.79
N LYS A 483 -14.44 14.47 35.10
CA LYS A 483 -14.58 15.47 34.04
C LYS A 483 -14.88 14.87 32.66
N LEU A 484 -14.95 13.55 32.52
CA LEU A 484 -15.20 12.88 31.24
C LEU A 484 -16.49 13.39 30.57
N ILE A 485 -17.58 13.48 31.33
CA ILE A 485 -18.88 13.93 30.81
C ILE A 485 -18.84 15.42 30.43
N GLU A 486 -18.15 16.25 31.22
CA GLU A 486 -17.97 17.67 30.92
C GLU A 486 -17.14 17.87 29.65
N LEU A 487 -16.04 17.11 29.50
CA LEU A 487 -15.22 17.12 28.29
C LEU A 487 -16.02 16.64 27.08
N ALA A 488 -16.88 15.64 27.24
CA ALA A 488 -17.77 15.15 26.18
C ALA A 488 -18.82 16.18 25.76
N ASP A 489 -19.24 17.06 26.65
CA ASP A 489 -20.16 18.15 26.34
C ASP A 489 -19.45 19.30 25.60
N ALA A 490 -18.23 19.62 26.03
CA ALA A 490 -17.41 20.68 25.45
C ALA A 490 -16.90 20.34 24.03
N ALA A 491 -16.50 19.08 23.82
CA ALA A 491 -15.89 18.57 22.58
C ALA A 491 -16.71 18.84 21.31
N GLU A 492 -16.04 19.04 20.18
CA GLU A 492 -16.69 19.35 18.90
C GLU A 492 -17.43 18.13 18.32
N ASP A 493 -18.23 18.36 17.27
CA ASP A 493 -18.96 17.30 16.59
C ASP A 493 -17.98 16.32 15.91
N GLY A 494 -18.10 15.02 16.20
CA GLY A 494 -17.25 13.99 15.61
C GLY A 494 -15.88 13.83 16.27
N GLU A 495 -15.57 14.59 17.33
CA GLU A 495 -14.36 14.40 18.12
C GLU A 495 -14.45 13.08 18.92
N ALA A 496 -13.30 12.49 19.27
CA ALA A 496 -13.26 11.28 20.07
C ALA A 496 -12.43 11.49 21.34
N LEU A 497 -12.98 11.12 22.50
CA LEU A 497 -12.28 11.21 23.77
C LEU A 497 -11.47 9.96 24.03
N ARG A 498 -10.20 10.14 24.41
CA ARG A 498 -9.32 9.02 24.70
C ARG A 498 -9.37 8.69 26.18
N VAL A 499 -9.76 7.46 26.51
CA VAL A 499 -10.03 7.03 27.88
C VAL A 499 -9.32 5.71 28.14
N ARG A 500 -8.62 5.62 29.28
CA ARG A 500 -8.06 4.37 29.79
C ARG A 500 -8.98 3.83 30.88
N MET A 501 -9.41 2.59 30.72
CA MET A 501 -10.30 1.89 31.63
C MET A 501 -9.65 0.62 32.13
N GLN A 502 -10.05 0.20 33.33
CA GLN A 502 -9.59 -1.01 33.99
C GLN A 502 -10.78 -1.76 34.57
N GLY A 503 -10.81 -3.08 34.39
CA GLY A 503 -11.83 -3.95 34.96
C GLY A 503 -11.38 -5.40 34.93
N GLU A 504 -12.16 -6.26 35.57
CA GLU A 504 -11.95 -7.70 35.46
C GLU A 504 -12.39 -8.17 34.05
N ASP A 505 -11.50 -8.89 33.39
CA ASP A 505 -11.80 -9.56 32.13
C ASP A 505 -12.78 -10.70 32.40
N PHE A 506 -13.87 -10.76 31.62
CA PHE A 506 -14.97 -11.69 31.85
C PHE A 506 -14.55 -13.16 31.73
N ASP A 507 -13.60 -13.47 30.84
CA ASP A 507 -13.19 -14.85 30.54
C ASP A 507 -12.13 -15.36 31.53
N THR A 508 -11.22 -14.48 31.96
CA THR A 508 -10.07 -14.84 32.80
C THR A 508 -10.23 -14.49 34.27
N GLY A 509 -11.07 -13.50 34.60
CA GLY A 509 -11.18 -12.91 35.94
C GLY A 509 -9.94 -12.12 36.37
N GLU A 510 -8.99 -11.88 35.46
CA GLU A 510 -7.81 -11.06 35.76
C GLU A 510 -8.11 -9.59 35.49
N LEU A 511 -7.50 -8.71 36.29
CA LEU A 511 -7.57 -7.27 36.06
C LEU A 511 -6.86 -6.92 34.74
N SER A 512 -7.61 -6.37 33.80
CA SER A 512 -7.10 -5.91 32.52
C SER A 512 -7.28 -4.40 32.38
N SER A 513 -6.40 -3.76 31.60
CA SER A 513 -6.50 -2.33 31.29
C SER A 513 -6.47 -2.12 29.79
N ILE A 514 -7.34 -1.24 29.30
CA ILE A 514 -7.44 -0.93 27.87
C ILE A 514 -7.58 0.58 27.65
N THR A 515 -6.95 1.08 26.59
CA THR A 515 -7.13 2.46 26.14
C THR A 515 -8.00 2.47 24.89
N VAL A 516 -9.09 3.22 24.92
CA VAL A 516 -10.04 3.33 23.80
C VAL A 516 -10.34 4.78 23.46
N ALA A 517 -10.77 4.99 22.22
CA ALA A 517 -11.33 6.25 21.77
C ALA A 517 -12.85 6.13 21.81
N LEU A 518 -13.50 7.05 22.52
CA LEU A 518 -14.94 7.16 22.64
C LEU A 518 -15.43 8.21 21.63
N PRO A 519 -15.95 7.81 20.46
CA PRO A 519 -16.42 8.77 19.46
C PRO A 519 -17.65 9.51 19.96
N LEU A 520 -17.70 10.82 19.70
CA LEU A 520 -18.83 11.67 20.06
C LEU A 520 -19.67 11.99 18.84
N GLY A 521 -20.99 11.79 18.98
CA GLY A 521 -21.96 12.22 17.98
C GLY A 521 -22.08 13.74 17.89
N PRO A 522 -22.87 14.26 16.95
CA PRO A 522 -23.15 15.69 16.87
C PRO A 522 -23.77 16.21 18.18
N LYS A 523 -23.54 17.47 18.52
CA LYS A 523 -24.14 18.13 19.70
C LYS A 523 -25.67 18.13 19.70
N SER A 524 -26.30 17.88 18.55
CA SER A 524 -27.74 17.65 18.46
C SER A 524 -28.23 16.40 19.20
N ASP A 525 -27.33 15.46 19.49
CA ASP A 525 -27.67 14.19 20.13
C ASP A 525 -27.97 14.31 21.63
N GLY A 526 -27.61 15.44 22.25
CA GLY A 526 -27.88 15.76 23.65
C GLY A 526 -26.63 16.27 24.37
N ASP A 527 -26.64 16.15 25.70
CA ASP A 527 -25.49 16.41 26.56
C ASP A 527 -24.36 15.38 26.35
N GLY A 528 -23.19 15.64 26.93
CA GLY A 528 -22.03 14.74 26.83
C GLY A 528 -22.32 13.27 27.14
N ALA A 529 -23.19 12.99 28.12
CA ALA A 529 -23.60 11.63 28.47
C ALA A 529 -24.47 10.99 27.38
N ALA A 530 -25.45 11.72 26.82
CA ALA A 530 -26.27 11.24 25.72
C ALA A 530 -25.45 11.00 24.44
N ARG A 531 -24.47 11.86 24.15
CA ARG A 531 -23.55 11.71 23.01
C ARG A 531 -22.73 10.42 23.12
N LEU A 532 -22.13 10.17 24.28
CA LEU A 532 -21.39 8.94 24.56
C LEU A 532 -22.28 7.70 24.44
N ARG A 533 -23.50 7.74 24.99
CA ARG A 533 -24.42 6.60 24.94
C ARG A 533 -24.87 6.27 23.51
N LYS A 534 -25.20 7.28 22.70
CA LYS A 534 -25.72 7.07 21.34
C LYS A 534 -24.64 6.73 20.31
N THR A 535 -23.44 7.27 20.46
CA THR A 535 -22.38 7.14 19.44
C THR A 535 -21.29 6.17 19.85
N ALA A 536 -20.79 6.27 21.08
CA ALA A 536 -19.81 5.33 21.60
C ALA A 536 -20.44 4.06 22.17
N GLY A 537 -21.77 4.03 22.36
CA GLY A 537 -22.48 2.86 22.89
C GLY A 537 -22.17 2.59 24.37
N ILE A 538 -21.75 3.60 25.13
CA ILE A 538 -21.33 3.45 26.53
C ILE A 538 -21.96 4.52 27.43
N ALA A 539 -22.36 4.12 28.64
CA ALA A 539 -22.80 5.03 29.67
C ALA A 539 -22.02 4.80 30.96
N PHE A 540 -21.86 5.86 31.74
CA PHE A 540 -21.10 5.85 32.97
C PHE A 540 -21.94 6.36 34.14
N VAL A 541 -21.62 5.86 35.33
CA VAL A 541 -22.16 6.36 36.60
C VAL A 541 -21.01 6.61 37.58
N PRO A 542 -21.20 7.49 38.59
CA PRO A 542 -20.22 7.65 39.66
C PRO A 542 -20.02 6.31 40.40
N GLY A 543 -18.75 5.95 40.64
CA GLY A 543 -18.42 4.76 41.43
C GLY A 543 -18.42 5.01 42.94
N ASP A 544 -17.96 4.02 43.70
CA ASP A 544 -17.94 4.06 45.17
C ASP A 544 -16.93 5.07 45.74
N GLU A 545 -15.86 5.36 45.00
CA GLU A 545 -14.85 6.36 45.39
C GLU A 545 -15.19 7.75 44.83
N GLU A 546 -14.96 8.80 45.63
CA GLU A 546 -15.26 10.18 45.24
C GLU A 546 -14.42 10.59 44.02
N GLY A 547 -15.09 10.89 42.90
CA GLY A 547 -14.46 11.24 41.63
C GLY A 547 -14.20 10.06 40.68
N SER A 548 -14.52 8.82 41.08
CA SER A 548 -14.48 7.64 40.22
C SER A 548 -15.70 7.58 39.28
N LEU A 549 -15.50 7.04 38.08
CA LEU A 549 -16.56 6.73 37.12
C LEU A 549 -16.44 5.28 36.72
N ILE A 550 -17.56 4.58 36.73
CA ILE A 550 -17.68 3.18 36.32
C ILE A 550 -18.63 3.06 35.14
N VAL A 551 -18.43 2.03 34.32
CA VAL A 551 -19.26 1.70 33.17
C VAL A 551 -20.57 1.06 33.65
N ASP A 552 -21.68 1.75 33.42
CA ASP A 552 -23.05 1.30 33.75
C ASP A 552 -23.71 0.55 32.58
N PHE A 553 -23.29 0.87 31.37
CA PHE A 553 -23.85 0.26 30.18
C PHE A 553 -22.80 0.23 29.08
N VAL A 554 -22.66 -0.92 28.44
CA VAL A 554 -21.98 -1.07 27.16
C VAL A 554 -22.96 -1.74 26.18
N GLU A 555 -23.01 -1.25 24.96
CA GLU A 555 -23.90 -1.78 23.92
C GLU A 555 -23.52 -3.22 23.56
N PHE A 556 -24.52 -4.10 23.57
CA PHE A 556 -24.33 -5.50 23.22
C PHE A 556 -23.91 -5.67 21.76
N ASP A 557 -22.89 -6.50 21.51
CA ASP A 557 -22.22 -6.68 20.22
C ASP A 557 -21.60 -5.36 19.66
N GLY A 558 -21.45 -4.34 20.50
CA GLY A 558 -20.81 -3.07 20.17
C GLY A 558 -19.28 -3.17 20.07
N ASP A 559 -18.65 -2.14 19.49
CA ASP A 559 -17.19 -2.09 19.29
C ASP A 559 -16.41 -2.13 20.62
N LEU A 560 -16.93 -1.48 21.67
CA LEU A 560 -16.29 -1.47 23.00
C LEU A 560 -16.41 -2.82 23.70
N GLN A 561 -17.56 -3.50 23.60
CA GLN A 561 -17.73 -4.84 24.15
C GLN A 561 -16.82 -5.86 23.44
N LYS A 562 -16.69 -5.76 22.11
CA LYS A 562 -15.76 -6.58 21.32
C LYS A 562 -14.28 -6.35 21.70
N LYS A 563 -13.97 -5.22 22.32
CA LYS A 563 -12.64 -4.90 22.88
C LYS A 563 -12.46 -5.38 24.32
N GLY A 564 -13.46 -6.04 24.90
CA GLY A 564 -13.43 -6.62 26.24
C GLY A 564 -13.94 -5.72 27.35
N ILE A 565 -14.42 -4.50 27.04
CA ILE A 565 -14.99 -3.59 28.06
C ILE A 565 -16.37 -4.11 28.46
N ASP A 566 -16.60 -4.26 29.76
CA ASP A 566 -17.87 -4.71 30.30
C ASP A 566 -18.40 -3.76 31.39
N PHE A 567 -19.58 -4.08 31.91
CA PHE A 567 -20.15 -3.48 33.11
C PHE A 567 -19.16 -3.51 34.29
N ASP A 568 -19.24 -2.51 35.17
CA ASP A 568 -18.37 -2.31 36.34
C ASP A 568 -16.90 -1.97 36.04
N TRP A 569 -16.51 -1.81 34.78
CA TRP A 569 -15.18 -1.31 34.45
C TRP A 569 -15.00 0.14 34.93
N ALA A 570 -13.88 0.44 35.58
CA ALA A 570 -13.57 1.76 36.09
C ALA A 570 -12.78 2.59 35.08
N VAL A 571 -13.10 3.88 34.98
CA VAL A 571 -12.30 4.86 34.25
C VAL A 571 -11.09 5.23 35.10
N GLU A 572 -9.90 4.80 34.67
CA GLU A 572 -8.65 5.10 35.36
C GLU A 572 -8.21 6.55 35.10
N ARG A 573 -8.28 6.99 33.83
CA ARG A 573 -7.89 8.34 33.41
C ARG A 573 -8.46 8.73 32.06
N VAL A 574 -8.69 10.03 31.88
CA VAL A 574 -9.01 10.65 30.59
C VAL A 574 -7.75 11.33 30.05
N GLU A 575 -7.40 11.04 28.80
CA GLU A 575 -6.18 11.53 28.14
C GLU A 575 -6.54 12.68 27.18
N VAL A 576 -6.08 13.90 27.49
CA VAL A 576 -6.27 15.09 26.64
C VAL A 576 -4.93 15.50 26.03
N ASP A 577 -4.91 15.95 24.78
CA ASP A 577 -3.68 16.38 24.11
C ASP A 577 -2.99 17.52 24.89
N ALA A 578 -1.72 17.32 25.26
CA ALA A 578 -0.96 18.40 25.88
C ALA A 578 -0.52 19.45 24.86
N ASP A 579 -0.50 20.71 25.27
CA ASP A 579 0.10 21.81 24.50
C ASP A 579 1.61 21.57 24.31
N ARG A 580 2.10 21.48 23.07
CA ARG A 580 3.50 21.14 22.74
C ARG A 580 4.05 21.99 21.61
N PRO A 581 5.38 22.15 21.55
CA PRO A 581 6.00 22.59 20.32
C PRO A 581 5.80 21.58 19.18
N PRO A 582 5.84 22.05 17.92
CA PRO A 582 5.69 21.20 16.75
C PRO A 582 6.79 20.13 16.69
N LYS A 583 6.40 18.88 16.40
CA LYS A 583 7.32 17.74 16.26
C LYS A 583 8.38 17.99 15.18
N GLU A 584 8.06 18.80 14.18
CA GLU A 584 8.90 19.17 13.03
C GLU A 584 10.22 19.86 13.44
N LEU A 585 10.34 20.37 14.67
CA LEU A 585 11.58 20.95 15.20
C LEU A 585 12.77 19.96 15.10
N PHE A 586 12.51 18.66 15.27
CA PHE A 586 13.52 17.61 15.20
C PHE A 586 14.05 17.35 13.78
N TYR A 587 13.42 17.90 12.74
CA TYR A 587 13.95 17.85 11.38
C TYR A 587 15.21 18.69 11.20
N ILE A 588 15.32 19.81 11.92
CA ILE A 588 16.48 20.72 11.82
C ILE A 588 17.79 20.01 12.17
N PRO A 589 17.97 19.40 13.36
CA PRO A 589 19.20 18.70 13.68
C PRO A 589 19.49 17.52 12.74
N ALA A 590 18.45 16.81 12.28
CA ALA A 590 18.58 15.71 11.33
C ALA A 590 19.13 16.18 9.97
N LEU A 591 18.62 17.29 9.43
CA LEU A 591 19.07 17.88 8.17
C LEU A 591 20.49 18.46 8.27
N VAL A 592 20.86 19.05 9.41
CA VAL A 592 22.23 19.52 9.66
C VAL A 592 23.22 18.34 9.64
N LEU A 593 22.88 17.24 10.34
CA LEU A 593 23.71 16.03 10.34
C LEU A 593 23.82 15.42 8.94
N LEU A 594 22.73 15.40 8.17
CA LEU A 594 22.72 14.95 6.78
C LEU A 594 23.67 15.78 5.91
N GLY A 595 23.62 17.11 6.05
CA GLY A 595 24.51 18.03 5.34
C GLY A 595 25.99 17.75 5.62
N LEU A 596 26.32 17.44 6.88
CA LEU A 596 27.69 17.06 7.29
C LEU A 596 28.15 15.74 6.65
N ILE A 597 27.29 14.70 6.65
CA ILE A 597 27.61 13.42 6.00
C ILE A 597 27.79 13.61 4.49
N ALA A 598 26.89 14.35 3.85
CA ALA A 598 26.97 14.63 2.42
C ALA A 598 28.27 15.38 2.07
N TRP A 599 28.65 16.38 2.86
CA TRP A 599 29.90 17.12 2.68
C TRP A 599 31.14 16.22 2.78
N LEU A 600 31.18 15.34 3.79
CA LEU A 600 32.28 14.38 3.98
C LEU A 600 32.37 13.37 2.82
N GLN A 601 31.24 12.86 2.32
CA GLN A 601 31.23 11.92 1.20
C GLN A 601 31.61 12.57 -0.12
N LEU A 602 31.10 13.78 -0.40
CA LEU A 602 31.45 14.56 -1.59
C LEU A 602 32.95 14.88 -1.63
N GLY A 603 33.54 15.23 -0.48
CA GLY A 603 34.99 15.44 -0.36
C GLY A 603 35.80 14.20 -0.75
N ARG A 604 35.35 13.00 -0.34
CA ARG A 604 36.00 11.73 -0.70
C ARG A 604 35.79 11.35 -2.17
N ALA A 605 34.57 11.53 -2.69
CA ALA A 605 34.26 11.24 -4.08
C ALA A 605 35.09 12.09 -5.05
N LYS A 606 35.30 13.38 -4.74
CA LYS A 606 36.19 14.25 -5.52
C LYS A 606 37.63 13.74 -5.50
N ARG A 607 38.17 13.41 -4.31
CA ARG A 607 39.54 12.88 -4.17
C ARG A 607 39.74 11.57 -4.95
N ALA A 608 38.75 10.68 -4.93
CA ALA A 608 38.80 9.43 -5.68
C ALA A 608 38.86 9.67 -7.20
N LYS A 609 38.02 10.59 -7.72
CA LYS A 609 38.04 10.95 -9.14
C LYS A 609 39.35 11.58 -9.60
N THR A 610 39.99 12.39 -8.76
CA THR A 610 41.29 13.01 -9.05
C THR A 610 42.45 12.01 -8.95
N ALA A 611 42.28 10.89 -8.25
CA ALA A 611 43.29 9.84 -8.17
C ALA A 611 43.19 8.81 -9.32
N THR A 612 42.03 8.70 -9.97
CA THR A 612 41.82 7.82 -11.14
C THR A 612 41.96 8.52 -12.49
N ALA A 613 42.00 9.86 -12.51
CA ALA A 613 42.33 10.69 -13.67
C ALA A 613 43.80 11.06 -13.63
#